data_AF-U9T2M6-F1
#
_entry.id   AF-U9T2M6-F1
#
_cell.length_a   1.000
_cell.length_b   1.000
_cell.length_c   1.000
_cell.angle_alpha   90.00
_cell.angle_beta   90.00
_cell.angle_gamma   90.00
#
_symmetry.space_group_name_H-M   'P 1'
#
loop_
_entity.id
_entity.type
_entity.pdbx_description
1 polymer ?
#
loop_
_entity_poly.entity_id
_entity_poly.type
_entity_poly.pdbx_seq_one_letter_code
_entity_poly.pdbx_strand_id
1 'polypeptide(L)' 'MNVDSNQRPTANELRNILIFWYCSSHGDKEFQEEEKFGYKGKDIKAMFEEADKEILNISTSYEKNPGAIYSSKAGFTIFQ' A
#
# COMPACT_ATOMS: atom_id res chain seq x y z
N MET A 1 6.39 2.70 1.04
CA MET A 1 7.37 3.46 0.23
C MET A 1 8.63 3.69 1.04
N ASN A 2 9.79 3.69 0.38
CA ASN A 2 11.07 3.87 1.06
C ASN A 2 11.20 5.29 1.65
N VAL A 3 11.77 5.36 2.85
CA VAL A 3 12.09 6.62 3.53
C VAL A 3 13.12 7.42 2.71
N ASP A 4 14.11 6.72 2.15
CA ASP A 4 15.09 7.30 1.23
C ASP A 4 14.45 7.63 -0.12
N SER A 5 14.50 8.91 -0.49
CA SER A 5 13.95 9.41 -1.76
C SER A 5 14.64 8.82 -2.98
N ASN A 6 15.92 8.49 -2.88
CA ASN A 6 16.70 7.94 -4.01
C ASN A 6 16.35 6.48 -4.30
N GLN A 7 15.68 5.80 -3.36
CA GLN A 7 15.22 4.43 -3.48
C GLN A 7 13.71 4.33 -3.76
N ARG A 8 13.04 5.47 -3.98
CA ARG A 8 11.63 5.46 -4.39
C ARG A 8 11.53 5.13 -5.88
N PRO A 9 10.53 4.34 -6.28
CA PRO A 9 10.25 4.17 -7.69
C PRO A 9 9.88 5.51 -8.32
N THR A 10 10.28 5.70 -9.58
CA THR A 10 9.75 6.75 -10.44
C THR A 10 8.24 6.60 -10.58
N ALA A 11 7.55 7.66 -11.01
CA ALA A 11 6.09 7.62 -11.22
C ALA A 11 5.67 6.49 -12.18
N ASN A 12 6.48 6.21 -13.21
CA ASN A 12 6.19 5.15 -14.17
C ASN A 12 6.37 3.75 -13.58
N GLU A 13 7.44 3.54 -12.81
CA GLU A 13 7.67 2.28 -12.09
C GLU A 13 6.56 2.02 -11.07
N LEU A 14 6.17 3.04 -10.31
CA LEU A 14 5.07 2.95 -9.35
C LEU A 14 3.76 2.60 -10.07
N ARG A 15 3.45 3.25 -11.19
CA ARG A 15 2.26 2.93 -12.01
C ARG A 15 2.26 1.46 -12.42
N ASN A 16 3.40 0.92 -12.86
CA ASN A 16 3.48 -0.47 -13.30
C ASN A 16 3.30 -1.46 -12.13
N ILE A 17 3.85 -1.15 -10.96
CA ILE A 17 3.64 -1.95 -9.73
C ILE A 17 2.15 -1.97 -9.37
N LEU A 18 1.49 -0.80 -9.36
CA LEU A 18 0.08 -0.68 -9.01
C LEU A 18 -0.84 -1.41 -10.01
N ILE A 19 -0.54 -1.35 -11.30
CA ILE A 19 -1.28 -2.09 -12.33
C ILE A 19 -1.13 -3.59 -12.12
N PHE A 20 0.09 -4.07 -11.88
CA PHE A 20 0.33 -5.49 -11.64
C PHE A 20 -0.47 -5.97 -10.41
N TRP A 21 -0.39 -5.24 -9.29
CA TRP A 21 -1.17 -5.57 -8.09
C TRP A 21 -2.67 -5.58 -8.33
N TYR A 22 -3.19 -4.60 -9.08
CA TYR A 22 -4.61 -4.53 -9.44
C TYR A 22 -5.04 -5.74 -10.26
N CYS A 23 -4.31 -6.10 -11.32
CA CYS A 23 -4.65 -7.25 -12.17
C CYS A 23 -4.54 -8.57 -11.38
N SER A 24 -3.50 -8.72 -10.55
CA SER A 24 -3.33 -9.89 -9.69
C SER A 24 -4.44 -10.03 -8.65
N SER A 25 -4.89 -8.93 -8.01
CA SER A 25 -5.95 -8.99 -6.99
C SER A 25 -7.32 -9.33 -7.56
N HIS A 26 -7.61 -8.95 -8.82
CA HIS A 26 -8.87 -9.26 -9.49
C HIS A 26 -8.99 -10.71 -9.95
N GLY A 27 -7.98 -11.55 -9.69
CA GLY A 27 -8.02 -12.98 -10.02
C GLY A 27 -7.84 -13.26 -11.51
N ASP A 28 -7.27 -12.33 -12.28
CA ASP A 28 -6.94 -12.57 -13.67
C ASP A 28 -5.91 -13.71 -13.76
N LYS A 29 -6.30 -14.79 -14.45
CA LYS A 29 -5.55 -16.05 -14.53
C LYS A 29 -4.16 -15.86 -15.13
N GLU A 30 -4.02 -14.93 -16.07
CA GLU A 30 -2.73 -14.63 -16.71
C GLU A 30 -1.72 -14.10 -15.68
N PHE A 31 -2.18 -13.28 -14.76
CA PHE A 31 -1.34 -12.62 -13.75
C PHE A 31 -1.10 -13.47 -12.51
N GLN A 32 -1.90 -14.52 -12.23
CA GLN A 32 -1.74 -15.32 -11.01
C GLN A 32 -0.41 -16.08 -10.95
N GLU A 33 0.02 -16.62 -12.10
CA GLU A 33 1.27 -17.37 -12.19
C GLU A 33 2.48 -16.50 -12.58
N GLU A 34 2.24 -15.25 -13.00
CA GLU A 34 3.27 -14.28 -13.32
C GLU A 34 3.99 -13.77 -12.05
N GLU A 35 5.32 -13.64 -12.15
CA GLU A 35 6.17 -13.10 -11.10
C GLU A 35 6.82 -11.79 -11.59
N LYS A 36 6.50 -10.68 -10.92
CA LYS A 36 7.05 -9.35 -11.21
C LYS A 36 7.32 -8.62 -9.90
N PHE A 37 8.35 -7.78 -9.90
CA PHE A 37 8.73 -6.96 -8.74
C PHE A 37 9.01 -7.77 -7.46
N GLY A 38 9.39 -9.04 -7.60
CA GLY A 38 9.66 -9.95 -6.48
C GLY A 38 8.41 -10.59 -5.86
N TYR A 39 7.24 -10.47 -6.50
CA TYR A 39 6.00 -11.06 -6.02
C TYR A 39 5.31 -11.85 -7.13
N LYS A 40 4.72 -12.97 -6.75
CA LYS A 40 3.83 -13.73 -7.62
C LYS A 40 2.39 -13.24 -7.47
N GLY A 41 1.65 -13.16 -8.57
CA GLY A 41 0.30 -12.57 -8.54
C GLY A 41 -0.66 -13.25 -7.59
N LYS A 42 -0.60 -14.58 -7.46
CA LYS A 42 -1.41 -15.32 -6.50
C LYS A 42 -1.11 -15.00 -5.03
N ASP A 43 0.15 -14.68 -4.73
CA ASP A 43 0.56 -14.30 -3.38
C ASP A 43 0.01 -12.91 -3.05
N ILE A 44 0.03 -11.99 -4.02
CA ILE A 44 -0.60 -10.67 -3.89
C ILE A 44 -2.10 -10.82 -3.58
N LYS A 45 -2.82 -11.66 -4.33
CA LYS A 45 -4.25 -11.91 -4.09
C LYS A 45 -4.50 -12.42 -2.67
N ALA A 46 -3.72 -13.40 -2.23
CA ALA A 46 -3.82 -13.95 -0.88
C ALA A 46 -3.56 -12.89 0.22
N MET A 47 -2.55 -12.04 0.04
CA MET A 47 -2.26 -10.95 0.99
C MET A 47 -3.42 -9.95 1.12
N PHE A 48 -4.07 -9.58 0.01
CA PHE A 48 -5.24 -8.69 0.06
C PHE A 48 -6.46 -9.36 0.70
N GLU A 49 -6.71 -10.65 0.42
CA GLU A 49 -7.80 -11.40 1.06
C GLU A 49 -7.60 -11.57 2.58
N GLU A 50 -6.35 -11.68 3.04
CA GLU A 50 -6.01 -11.69 4.47
C GLU A 50 -6.21 -10.31 5.09
N ALA A 51 -5.70 -9.25 4.44
CA ALA A 51 -5.88 -7.87 4.90
C ALA A 51 -7.35 -7.47 5.01
N ASP A 52 -8.20 -7.86 4.04
CA ASP A 52 -9.64 -7.59 4.08
C ASP A 52 -10.32 -8.21 5.33
N LYS A 53 -9.87 -9.41 5.75
CA LYS A 53 -10.36 -10.05 6.98
C LYS A 53 -9.86 -9.33 8.23
N GLU A 54 -8.61 -8.89 8.25
CA GLU A 54 -8.05 -8.13 9.37
C GLU A 54 -8.70 -6.75 9.52
N ILE A 55 -9.01 -6.06 8.41
CA ILE A 55 -9.66 -4.75 8.42
C ILE A 55 -11.01 -4.80 9.15
N LEU A 56 -11.77 -5.88 8.99
CA LEU A 56 -13.03 -6.07 9.71
C LEU A 56 -12.82 -6.11 11.23
N ASN A 57 -11.68 -6.63 11.71
CA ASN A 57 -11.37 -6.71 13.13
C ASN A 57 -10.95 -5.34 13.71
N ILE A 58 -10.17 -4.53 12.99
CA ILE A 58 -9.76 -3.18 13.47
C ILE A 58 -10.92 -2.19 13.54
N SER A 59 -11.97 -2.34 12.72
CA SER A 59 -13.19 -1.50 12.82
C SER A 59 -13.85 -1.57 14.21
N THR A 60 -13.66 -2.68 14.93
CA THR A 60 -14.20 -2.87 16.29
C THR A 60 -13.33 -2.30 17.41
N SER A 61 -12.07 -1.95 17.13
CA SER A 61 -11.08 -1.57 18.16
C SER A 61 -10.55 -0.14 18.04
N TYR A 62 -10.93 0.61 16.99
CA TYR A 62 -10.54 2.01 16.89
C TYR A 62 -11.38 2.86 17.85
N GLU A 63 -10.87 3.08 19.06
CA GLU A 63 -11.39 4.09 19.97
C GLU A 63 -11.20 5.46 19.28
N LYS A 64 -12.31 6.10 18.89
CA LYS A 64 -12.27 7.50 18.45
C LYS A 64 -11.77 8.32 19.63
N ASN A 65 -10.48 8.64 19.69
CA ASN A 65 -9.97 9.61 20.65
C ASN A 65 -10.38 11.01 20.15
N PRO A 66 -11.39 11.66 20.75
CA PRO A 66 -11.84 12.98 20.31
C PRO A 66 -10.80 14.07 20.58
N GLY A 67 -9.76 13.78 21.36
CA GLY A 67 -8.64 14.68 21.67
C GLY A 67 -7.38 14.42 20.85
N ALA A 68 -7.41 13.56 19.82
CA ALA A 68 -6.23 13.31 18.99
C ALA A 68 -5.89 14.54 18.13
N ILE A 69 -4.81 15.25 18.49
CA ILE A 69 -4.24 16.30 17.66
C ILE A 69 -3.37 15.64 16.58
N TYR A 70 -3.92 15.50 15.37
CA TYR A 70 -3.16 15.03 14.21
C TYR A 70 -2.23 16.14 13.73
N SER A 71 -1.01 16.16 14.25
CA SER A 71 0.04 17.05 13.74
C SER A 71 0.58 16.46 12.43
N SER A 72 -0.09 16.76 11.32
CA SER A 72 0.59 16.72 10.04
C SER A 72 1.73 17.73 10.10
N LYS A 73 2.99 17.27 9.98
CA LYS A 73 4.14 18.15 9.81
C LYS A 73 4.02 18.84 8.45
N ALA A 74 3.20 19.89 8.39
CA ALA A 74 3.25 20.89 7.34
C ALA A 74 4.24 21.97 7.78
N GLY A 75 5.26 22.20 6.95
CA GLY A 75 6.11 23.39 6.99
C GLY A 75 7.37 23.28 7.85
N PHE A 76 8.52 23.04 7.21
CA PHE A 76 9.77 23.61 7.68
C PHE A 76 10.35 24.50 6.57
N THR A 77 10.01 25.78 6.66
CA THR A 77 10.60 26.96 6.01
C THR A 77 10.06 28.09 6.91
N ILE A 78 10.82 28.97 7.56
CA ILE A 78 12.07 29.68 7.28
C ILE A 78 12.56 30.29 8.62
N PHE A 79 13.87 30.41 8.84
CA PHE A 79 14.54 31.43 9.69
C PHE A 79 15.97 31.56 9.12
N GLN A 80 16.57 32.71 8.83
CA GLN A 80 16.19 34.11 8.79
C GLN A 80 17.08 34.76 7.71
#